data_AF-A0A2N1Q985-F1
#
_entry.id   AF-A0A2N1Q985-F1
#
_cell.length_a   1.000
_cell.length_b   1.000
_cell.length_c   1.000
_cell.angle_alpha   90.00
_cell.angle_beta   90.00
_cell.angle_gamma   90.00
#
_symmetry.space_group_name_H-M   'P 1'
#
loop_
_entity.id
_entity.type
_entity.pdbx_description
1 polymer ?
#
loop_
_entity_poly.entity_id
_entity_poly.type
_entity_poly.pdbx_seq_one_letter_code
_entity_poly.pdbx_strand_id
1 'polypeptide(L)'
;MRKLFLTLLVLSIGFLAASCQEPEVEPIDEKYTLVDLAGKSEQEITALFDGIDLEIIFRYVETNDVSAGYFIEYSSYNVGDQIDFGSQLRIKIAIPLPSAPTITGADDVTLNVSVQGNPPNFDLEEGLLATDFLGNNIPFGNFFYYTIQDSTGKSLSDVDYYKIGDYTVTYYAQNSGLITNVVRTISIVIPPFDTNYTDELRLTASYATKSFINDGIGEVEVTTFTDGDTTNFKDSVTGTRFTVRYLGIDAPEATSKYDPWGIKAANFVREQLDGAEKVILQAEGERTDGNNRYLAWVWYVKDGLTRLLNLELVEQAYAWTSGAVDTQYENVFTVAGAETQLTGKRIYGEVDPDYDYSTAGTPIAI
;
A
#
# COMPACT_ATOMS: atom_id res chain seq x y z
N MET A 1 132.43 3.80 -34.37
CA MET A 1 133.60 3.07 -33.83
C MET A 1 133.65 3.26 -32.32
N ARG A 2 133.79 2.16 -31.54
CA ARG A 2 134.09 2.10 -30.08
C ARG A 2 132.96 2.62 -29.17
N LYS A 3 132.48 1.96 -28.10
CA LYS A 3 132.90 0.85 -27.18
C LYS A 3 131.60 0.36 -26.50
N LEU A 4 131.24 -0.93 -26.46
CA LEU A 4 131.56 -1.96 -25.47
C LEU A 4 131.87 -1.51 -24.03
N PHE A 5 130.95 -1.74 -23.09
CA PHE A 5 131.09 -1.97 -21.63
C PHE A 5 129.68 -2.33 -21.13
N LEU A 6 129.41 -3.16 -20.11
CA LEU A 6 130.03 -4.28 -19.43
C LEU A 6 128.93 -4.76 -18.46
N THR A 7 128.78 -6.06 -18.34
CA THR A 7 127.81 -6.81 -17.55
C THR A 7 127.82 -6.47 -16.05
N LEU A 8 126.65 -6.38 -15.40
CA LEU A 8 126.48 -6.94 -14.06
C LEU A 8 125.06 -7.49 -13.84
N LEU A 9 125.08 -8.76 -13.47
CA LEU A 9 124.01 -9.70 -13.13
C LEU A 9 123.41 -9.40 -11.75
N VAL A 10 122.09 -9.30 -11.63
CA VAL A 10 121.37 -9.73 -10.41
C VAL A 10 120.14 -10.51 -10.84
N LEU A 11 120.19 -11.81 -10.55
CA LEU A 11 119.17 -12.81 -10.75
C LEU A 11 118.26 -12.80 -9.51
N SER A 12 117.01 -12.36 -9.66
CA SER A 12 115.96 -12.55 -8.65
C SER A 12 114.86 -13.41 -9.24
N ILE A 13 114.96 -14.71 -8.95
CA ILE A 13 113.91 -15.71 -9.22
C ILE A 13 112.81 -15.50 -8.19
N GLY A 14 111.63 -15.10 -8.64
CA GLY A 14 110.43 -14.94 -7.81
C GLY A 14 109.20 -15.37 -8.59
N PHE A 15 108.82 -16.64 -8.37
CA PHE A 15 107.50 -17.26 -8.56
C PHE A 15 106.55 -16.70 -9.63
N LEU A 16 106.36 -17.50 -10.69
CA LEU A 16 105.19 -17.47 -11.55
C LEU A 16 103.94 -17.81 -10.73
N ALA A 17 103.06 -16.83 -10.53
CA ALA A 17 101.64 -17.07 -10.32
C ALA A 17 100.94 -16.76 -11.64
N ALA A 18 100.75 -17.79 -12.47
CA ALA A 18 99.78 -17.74 -13.54
C ALA A 18 98.39 -17.71 -12.88
N SER A 19 97.87 -16.50 -12.62
CA SER A 19 96.49 -16.31 -12.24
C SER A 19 95.63 -16.54 -13.48
N CYS A 20 95.00 -17.72 -13.56
CA CYS A 20 93.77 -17.86 -14.33
C CYS A 20 92.75 -16.92 -13.68
N GLN A 21 92.48 -15.78 -14.31
CA GLN A 21 91.39 -14.93 -13.91
C GLN A 21 90.10 -15.64 -14.32
N GLU A 22 89.54 -16.38 -13.37
CA GLU A 22 88.19 -16.93 -13.44
C GLU A 22 87.23 -15.75 -13.63
N PRO A 23 86.31 -15.77 -14.61
CA PRO A 23 85.37 -14.69 -14.78
C PRO A 23 84.49 -14.59 -13.52
N GLU A 24 84.43 -13.41 -12.90
CA GLU A 24 83.45 -13.13 -11.84
C GLU A 24 82.06 -13.38 -12.43
N VAL A 25 81.39 -14.41 -11.92
CA VAL A 25 79.95 -14.59 -12.14
C VAL A 25 79.27 -13.58 -11.22
N GLU A 26 78.84 -12.45 -11.80
CA GLU A 26 77.88 -11.55 -11.15
C GLU A 26 76.73 -12.41 -10.57
N PRO A 27 76.37 -12.27 -9.28
CA PRO A 27 75.23 -12.98 -8.74
C PRO A 27 74.01 -12.57 -9.56
N ILE A 28 73.35 -13.54 -10.19
CA ILE A 28 72.06 -13.32 -10.83
C ILE A 28 71.11 -13.04 -9.66
N ASP A 29 70.90 -11.76 -9.36
CA ASP A 29 69.93 -11.28 -8.39
C ASP A 29 68.55 -11.55 -9.01
N GLU A 30 68.08 -12.79 -8.91
CA GLU A 30 66.78 -13.18 -9.43
C GLU A 30 65.73 -12.42 -8.59
N LYS A 31 65.25 -11.31 -9.14
CA LYS A 31 64.12 -10.55 -8.61
C LYS A 31 62.85 -10.95 -9.32
N TYR A 32 61.73 -10.95 -8.60
CA TYR A 32 60.42 -11.14 -9.22
C TYR A 32 59.96 -9.83 -9.88
N THR A 33 59.46 -9.90 -11.11
CA THR A 33 58.89 -8.71 -11.80
C THR A 33 57.38 -8.69 -11.58
N LEU A 34 56.87 -7.61 -10.97
CA LEU A 34 55.45 -7.47 -10.68
C LEU A 34 54.62 -7.40 -11.96
N VAL A 35 53.59 -8.23 -12.01
CA VAL A 35 52.69 -8.37 -13.17
C VAL A 35 51.49 -7.45 -13.05
N ASP A 36 50.80 -7.21 -14.16
CA ASP A 36 49.53 -6.48 -14.13
C ASP A 36 48.44 -7.33 -13.47
N LEU A 37 47.82 -6.79 -12.42
CA LEU A 37 46.72 -7.41 -11.68
C LEU A 37 45.37 -6.76 -11.96
N ALA A 38 45.29 -5.79 -12.87
CA ALA A 38 44.04 -5.13 -13.22
C ALA A 38 42.95 -6.15 -13.58
N GLY A 39 41.78 -6.02 -12.94
CA GLY A 39 40.64 -6.91 -13.15
C GLY A 39 40.75 -8.29 -12.49
N LYS A 40 41.81 -8.60 -11.73
CA LYS A 40 41.92 -9.85 -10.96
C LYS A 40 41.24 -9.73 -9.60
N SER A 41 40.54 -10.78 -9.21
CA SER A 41 40.01 -10.96 -7.86
C SER A 41 41.11 -11.36 -6.87
N GLU A 42 40.87 -11.16 -5.58
CA GLU A 42 41.78 -11.58 -4.50
C GLU A 42 42.14 -13.07 -4.60
N GLN A 43 41.19 -13.93 -4.95
CA GLN A 43 41.41 -15.38 -5.13
C GLN A 43 42.37 -15.66 -6.30
N GLU A 44 42.18 -14.97 -7.43
CA GLU A 44 43.07 -15.13 -8.60
C GLU A 44 44.48 -14.60 -8.32
N ILE A 45 44.60 -13.51 -7.56
CA ILE A 45 45.90 -12.98 -7.12
C ILE A 45 46.59 -13.96 -6.20
N THR A 46 45.86 -14.53 -5.22
CA THR A 46 46.41 -15.54 -4.31
C THR A 46 46.93 -16.75 -5.09
N ALA A 47 46.16 -17.26 -6.05
CA ALA A 47 46.59 -18.37 -6.90
C ALA A 47 47.78 -18.01 -7.80
N LEU A 48 47.86 -16.76 -8.25
CA LEU A 48 48.95 -16.28 -9.11
C LEU A 48 50.30 -16.21 -8.38
N PHE A 49 50.27 -15.86 -7.09
CA PHE A 49 51.47 -15.78 -6.26
C PHE A 49 51.75 -17.08 -5.48
N ASP A 50 50.95 -18.13 -5.69
CA ASP A 50 51.20 -19.43 -5.07
C ASP A 50 52.53 -20.03 -5.54
N GLY A 51 53.35 -20.46 -4.60
CA GLY A 51 54.70 -20.96 -4.86
C GLY A 51 55.75 -19.90 -5.22
N ILE A 52 55.39 -18.61 -5.22
CA ILE A 52 56.35 -17.50 -5.37
C ILE A 52 56.83 -17.09 -3.97
N ASP A 53 58.14 -16.94 -3.79
CA ASP A 53 58.73 -16.52 -2.51
C ASP A 53 58.50 -15.02 -2.27
N LEU A 54 57.25 -14.65 -1.97
CA LEU A 54 56.82 -13.30 -1.58
C LEU A 54 55.76 -13.41 -0.47
N GLU A 55 55.83 -12.54 0.52
CA GLU A 55 54.81 -12.45 1.57
C GLU A 55 53.70 -11.48 1.11
N ILE A 56 52.59 -12.03 0.60
CA ILE A 56 51.45 -11.24 0.15
C ILE A 56 50.61 -10.75 1.33
N ILE A 57 50.41 -9.43 1.41
CA ILE A 57 49.58 -8.79 2.45
C ILE A 57 48.48 -7.98 1.78
N PHE A 58 47.23 -8.41 1.95
CA PHE A 58 46.08 -7.64 1.48
C PHE A 58 45.73 -6.48 2.41
N ARG A 59 45.38 -5.34 1.81
CA ARG A 59 44.85 -4.15 2.47
C ARG A 59 43.52 -3.79 1.84
N TYR A 60 42.48 -3.68 2.65
CA TYR A 60 41.15 -3.37 2.15
C TYR A 60 40.92 -1.86 2.09
N VAL A 61 40.35 -1.39 0.99
CA VAL A 61 40.02 0.02 0.77
C VAL A 61 38.56 0.12 0.33
N GLU A 62 37.79 0.94 1.07
CA GLU A 62 36.41 1.25 0.72
C GLU A 62 36.36 2.08 -0.56
N THR A 63 35.71 1.56 -1.60
CA THR A 63 35.51 2.26 -2.87
C THR A 63 34.36 1.63 -3.66
N ASN A 64 33.73 2.42 -4.52
CA ASN A 64 32.79 1.95 -5.55
C ASN A 64 33.37 2.10 -6.97
N ASP A 65 34.61 2.60 -7.11
CA ASP A 65 35.28 2.76 -8.41
C ASP A 65 35.75 1.41 -8.97
N VAL A 66 35.98 0.44 -8.08
CA VAL A 66 36.40 -0.93 -8.38
C VAL A 66 35.43 -1.88 -7.69
N SER A 67 34.99 -2.93 -8.39
CA SER A 67 34.11 -3.95 -7.80
C SER A 67 34.74 -4.60 -6.57
N ALA A 68 33.95 -4.83 -5.52
CA ALA A 68 34.44 -5.43 -4.29
C ALA A 68 35.10 -6.80 -4.53
N GLY A 69 36.22 -7.05 -3.85
CA GLY A 69 37.05 -8.25 -3.98
C GLY A 69 38.07 -8.19 -5.11
N TYR A 70 38.17 -7.09 -5.86
CA TYR A 70 39.12 -6.92 -6.97
C TYR A 70 40.30 -6.02 -6.62
N PHE A 71 41.40 -6.22 -7.35
CA PHE A 71 42.62 -5.42 -7.28
C PHE A 71 42.36 -3.93 -7.54
N ILE A 72 42.93 -3.08 -6.68
CA ILE A 72 43.03 -1.63 -6.91
C ILE A 72 44.44 -1.29 -7.38
N GLU A 73 45.44 -1.52 -6.53
CA GLU A 73 46.84 -1.15 -6.79
C GLU A 73 47.81 -1.90 -5.85
N TYR A 74 49.09 -1.90 -6.22
CA TYR A 74 50.17 -2.20 -5.28
C TYR A 74 50.41 -1.00 -4.37
N SER A 75 50.63 -1.22 -3.08
CA SER A 75 50.71 -0.10 -2.11
C SER A 75 51.99 0.74 -2.22
N SER A 76 53.08 0.18 -2.75
CA SER A 76 54.41 0.83 -2.78
C SER A 76 55.21 0.51 -4.04
N TYR A 77 54.56 -0.11 -5.03
CA TYR A 77 55.19 -0.56 -6.26
C TYR A 77 54.25 -0.26 -7.44
N ASN A 78 54.77 -0.39 -8.65
CA ASN A 78 54.03 -0.32 -9.90
C ASN A 78 54.21 -1.62 -10.69
N VAL A 79 53.35 -1.82 -11.70
CA VAL A 79 53.52 -2.92 -12.65
C VAL A 79 54.88 -2.79 -13.32
N GLY A 80 55.62 -3.90 -13.40
CA GLY A 80 56.97 -3.96 -13.96
C GLY A 80 58.09 -3.69 -12.96
N ASP A 81 57.80 -3.26 -11.72
CA ASP A 81 58.82 -3.13 -10.68
C ASP A 81 59.39 -4.51 -10.31
N GLN A 82 60.69 -4.53 -9.98
CA GLN A 82 61.38 -5.74 -9.54
C GLN A 82 61.49 -5.76 -8.01
N ILE A 83 61.12 -6.90 -7.40
CA ILE A 83 61.12 -7.10 -5.95
C ILE A 83 61.96 -8.32 -5.58
N ASP A 84 62.73 -8.20 -4.50
CA ASP A 84 63.54 -9.29 -3.97
C ASP A 84 62.64 -10.41 -3.42
N PHE A 85 63.00 -11.67 -3.69
CA PHE A 85 62.33 -12.81 -3.06
C PHE A 85 62.44 -12.73 -1.52
N GLY A 86 61.41 -13.24 -0.83
CA GLY A 86 61.21 -13.13 0.61
C GLY A 86 60.64 -11.78 1.08
N SER A 87 60.41 -10.82 0.17
CA SER A 87 59.86 -9.50 0.52
C SER A 87 58.35 -9.50 0.73
N GLN A 88 57.88 -8.51 1.49
CA GLN A 88 56.45 -8.22 1.64
C GLN A 88 55.90 -7.43 0.45
N LEU A 89 54.84 -7.94 -0.16
CA LEU A 89 54.08 -7.26 -1.21
C LEU A 89 52.68 -6.90 -0.70
N ARG A 90 52.43 -5.61 -0.50
CA ARG A 90 51.12 -5.11 -0.07
C ARG A 90 50.24 -4.78 -1.26
N ILE A 91 49.08 -5.43 -1.33
CA ILE A 91 48.11 -5.29 -2.42
C ILE A 91 46.82 -4.71 -1.86
N LYS A 92 46.31 -3.64 -2.48
CA LYS A 92 45.02 -3.05 -2.11
C LYS A 92 43.89 -3.77 -2.85
N ILE A 93 42.89 -4.24 -2.10
CA ILE A 93 41.68 -4.88 -2.59
C ILE A 93 40.48 -3.99 -2.25
N ALA A 94 39.56 -3.85 -3.20
CA ALA A 94 38.34 -3.08 -3.01
C ALA A 94 37.38 -3.78 -2.04
N ILE A 95 36.81 -3.02 -1.11
CA ILE A 95 35.62 -3.40 -0.35
C ILE A 95 34.52 -2.36 -0.61
N PRO A 96 33.23 -2.74 -0.51
CA PRO A 96 32.14 -1.82 -0.83
C PRO A 96 32.18 -0.60 0.10
N LEU A 97 32.01 0.60 -0.46
CA LEU A 97 31.85 1.81 0.34
C LEU A 97 30.45 1.81 0.99
N PRO A 98 30.33 1.97 2.32
CA PRO A 98 29.02 1.97 2.98
C PRO A 98 28.06 3.00 2.39
N SER A 99 26.83 2.57 2.09
CA SER A 99 25.72 3.44 1.71
C SER A 99 24.57 3.33 2.71
N ALA A 100 23.68 4.33 2.70
CA ALA A 100 22.49 4.28 3.53
C ALA A 100 21.64 3.05 3.16
N PRO A 101 20.91 2.47 4.13
CA PRO A 101 19.99 1.37 3.86
C PRO A 101 18.96 1.72 2.80
N THR A 102 18.32 0.71 2.21
CA THR A 102 17.12 0.91 1.39
C THR A 102 15.89 0.41 2.13
N ILE A 103 14.73 1.05 1.90
CA ILE A 103 13.42 0.60 2.41
C ILE A 103 12.49 0.46 1.20
N THR A 104 11.77 -0.65 1.11
CA THR A 104 10.78 -0.93 0.05
C THR A 104 9.47 -1.41 0.65
N GLY A 105 8.37 -1.32 -0.11
CA GLY A 105 7.03 -1.77 0.31
C GLY A 105 6.22 -0.73 1.10
N ALA A 106 6.70 0.51 1.23
CA ALA A 106 6.04 1.57 2.00
C ALA A 106 4.99 2.36 1.20
N ASP A 107 4.28 1.72 0.26
CA ASP A 107 3.24 2.36 -0.54
C ASP A 107 2.06 2.82 0.33
N ASP A 108 1.40 3.91 -0.06
CA ASP A 108 0.21 4.46 0.62
C ASP A 108 -0.94 3.45 0.64
N VAL A 109 -1.73 3.48 1.72
CA VAL A 109 -2.82 2.54 1.96
C VAL A 109 -4.11 3.29 2.29
N THR A 110 -5.22 2.87 1.68
CA THR A 110 -6.56 3.34 2.03
C THR A 110 -7.35 2.22 2.68
N LEU A 111 -7.86 2.48 3.88
CA LEU A 111 -8.67 1.54 4.67
C LEU A 111 -10.08 2.10 4.81
N ASN A 112 -11.09 1.29 4.49
CA ASN A 112 -12.48 1.65 4.71
C ASN A 112 -12.90 1.26 6.12
N VAL A 113 -13.62 2.15 6.81
CA VAL A 113 -14.25 1.81 8.09
C VAL A 113 -15.28 0.68 7.89
N SER A 114 -15.31 -0.30 8.80
CA SER A 114 -16.35 -1.35 8.85
C SER A 114 -17.23 -1.14 10.07
N VAL A 115 -18.52 -1.42 9.97
CA VAL A 115 -19.45 -1.31 11.10
C VAL A 115 -19.70 -2.63 11.81
N GLN A 116 -19.44 -3.76 11.13
CA GLN A 116 -19.39 -5.05 11.79
C GLN A 116 -18.10 -5.23 12.61
N GLY A 117 -18.01 -4.50 13.71
CA GLY A 117 -17.47 -5.05 14.94
C GLY A 117 -15.96 -5.19 15.08
N ASN A 118 -15.14 -4.75 14.12
CA ASN A 118 -13.74 -4.42 14.38
C ASN A 118 -13.29 -3.32 13.40
N PRO A 119 -12.52 -2.32 13.87
CA PRO A 119 -11.89 -1.37 12.95
C PRO A 119 -11.02 -2.13 11.93
N PRO A 120 -10.75 -1.55 10.75
CA PRO A 120 -9.84 -2.18 9.80
C PRO A 120 -8.52 -2.49 10.51
N ASN A 121 -8.04 -3.73 10.37
CA ASN A 121 -6.73 -4.12 10.88
C ASN A 121 -5.72 -4.00 9.75
N PHE A 122 -4.62 -3.31 10.01
CA PHE A 122 -3.52 -3.17 9.07
C PHE A 122 -2.21 -3.33 9.83
N ASP A 123 -1.40 -4.29 9.42
CA ASP A 123 -0.07 -4.49 9.98
C ASP A 123 0.90 -3.49 9.34
N LEU A 124 1.40 -2.56 10.16
CA LEU A 124 2.32 -1.53 9.71
C LEU A 124 3.69 -2.08 9.29
N GLU A 125 4.02 -3.32 9.60
CA GLU A 125 5.27 -3.98 9.22
C GLU A 125 5.11 -4.87 7.98
N GLU A 126 3.88 -5.24 7.63
CA GLU A 126 3.62 -6.16 6.53
C GLU A 126 4.06 -5.60 5.17
N GLY A 127 4.76 -6.44 4.40
CA GLY A 127 5.25 -6.11 3.07
C GLY A 127 6.48 -5.20 3.04
N LEU A 128 6.97 -4.71 4.18
CA LEU A 128 8.15 -3.87 4.24
C LEU A 128 9.46 -4.68 4.29
N LEU A 129 10.45 -4.20 3.56
CA LEU A 129 11.81 -4.75 3.57
C LEU A 129 12.83 -3.62 3.65
N ALA A 130 13.71 -3.70 4.66
CA ALA A 130 14.89 -2.88 4.76
C ALA A 130 16.16 -3.72 4.53
N THR A 131 17.08 -3.22 3.70
CA THR A 131 18.38 -3.87 3.45
C THR A 131 19.55 -2.92 3.61
N ASP A 132 20.66 -3.42 4.13
CA ASP A 132 21.92 -2.68 4.14
C ASP A 132 22.60 -2.64 2.76
N PHE A 133 23.72 -1.94 2.65
CA PHE A 133 24.47 -1.81 1.39
C PHE A 133 25.11 -3.11 0.89
N LEU A 134 25.15 -4.16 1.73
CA LEU A 134 25.60 -5.51 1.37
C LEU A 134 24.42 -6.41 0.98
N GLY A 135 23.18 -5.90 1.04
CA GLY A 135 21.96 -6.64 0.76
C GLY A 135 21.46 -7.50 1.92
N ASN A 136 22.00 -7.35 3.14
CA ASN A 136 21.50 -8.05 4.30
C ASN A 136 20.23 -7.39 4.83
N ASN A 137 19.26 -8.20 5.24
CA ASN A 137 18.02 -7.71 5.84
C ASN A 137 18.28 -7.03 7.20
N ILE A 138 17.68 -5.86 7.39
CA ILE A 138 17.63 -5.17 8.68
C ILE A 138 16.26 -5.45 9.29
N PRO A 139 16.15 -6.28 10.34
CA PRO A 139 14.87 -6.62 10.95
C PRO A 139 14.28 -5.43 11.71
N PHE A 140 12.95 -5.41 11.83
CA PHE A 140 12.26 -4.45 12.69
C PHE A 140 12.80 -4.50 14.13
N GLY A 141 12.91 -3.33 14.75
CA GLY A 141 13.51 -3.12 16.06
C GLY A 141 14.37 -1.86 16.09
N ASN A 142 15.49 -1.89 16.81
CA ASN A 142 16.31 -0.69 17.02
C ASN A 142 16.85 -0.06 15.73
N PHE A 143 17.05 -0.85 14.68
CA PHE A 143 17.68 -0.38 13.43
C PHE A 143 16.71 -0.26 12.26
N PHE A 144 15.48 -0.74 12.41
CA PHE A 144 14.39 -0.52 11.47
C PHE A 144 13.09 -0.32 12.26
N TYR A 145 12.57 0.90 12.31
CA TYR A 145 11.42 1.26 13.14
C TYR A 145 10.57 2.33 12.46
N TYR A 146 9.42 2.65 13.03
CA TYR A 146 8.56 3.71 12.52
C TYR A 146 8.04 4.64 13.61
N THR A 147 7.57 5.81 13.18
CA THR A 147 6.82 6.76 14.01
C THR A 147 5.53 7.12 13.32
N ILE A 148 4.47 7.35 14.09
CA ILE A 148 3.13 7.66 13.57
C ILE A 148 2.74 9.08 13.99
N GLN A 149 2.14 9.84 13.07
CA GLN A 149 1.51 11.12 13.34
C GLN A 149 0.09 11.16 12.75
N ASP A 150 -0.84 11.82 13.44
CA ASP A 150 -2.14 12.18 12.84
C ASP A 150 -2.01 13.37 11.88
N SER A 151 -3.12 13.73 11.22
CA SER A 151 -3.21 14.86 10.30
C SER A 151 -2.90 16.23 10.92
N THR A 152 -2.85 16.35 12.25
CA THR A 152 -2.44 17.57 12.95
C THR A 152 -0.94 17.61 13.27
N GLY A 153 -0.21 16.54 12.93
CA GLY A 153 1.20 16.35 13.24
C GLY A 153 1.46 15.82 14.66
N LYS A 154 0.41 15.42 15.39
CA LYS A 154 0.56 14.88 16.75
C LYS A 154 1.07 13.44 16.67
N SER A 155 2.16 13.16 17.38
CA SER A 155 2.71 11.81 17.50
C SER A 155 1.76 10.86 18.23
N LEU A 156 1.61 9.65 17.69
CA LEU A 156 0.79 8.57 18.22
C LEU A 156 1.64 7.31 18.46
N SER A 157 1.20 6.46 19.38
CA SER A 157 1.77 5.13 19.58
C SER A 157 1.27 4.10 18.56
N ASP A 158 0.09 4.34 17.99
CA ASP A 158 -0.55 3.49 16.98
C ASP A 158 -1.53 4.33 16.14
N VAL A 159 -1.94 3.81 14.98
CA VAL A 159 -3.00 4.38 14.16
C VAL A 159 -4.34 4.20 14.89
N ASP A 160 -5.10 5.28 15.05
CA ASP A 160 -6.43 5.21 15.64
C ASP A 160 -7.44 4.83 14.56
N TYR A 161 -7.63 3.51 14.38
CA TYR A 161 -8.49 2.98 13.33
C TYR A 161 -9.99 3.28 13.50
N TYR A 162 -10.38 3.98 14.57
CA TYR A 162 -11.74 4.47 14.80
C TYR A 162 -11.94 5.92 14.33
N LYS A 163 -10.86 6.61 13.94
CA LYS A 163 -10.92 8.00 13.50
C LYS A 163 -10.56 8.10 12.02
N ILE A 164 -11.53 8.56 11.25
CA ILE A 164 -11.38 8.95 9.84
C ILE A 164 -10.30 10.04 9.74
N GLY A 165 -9.47 9.91 8.70
CA GLY A 165 -8.43 10.86 8.37
C GLY A 165 -7.14 10.17 7.94
N ASP A 166 -6.15 11.00 7.63
CA ASP A 166 -4.83 10.55 7.22
C ASP A 166 -3.88 10.44 8.42
N TYR A 167 -3.10 9.37 8.42
CA TYR A 167 -2.00 9.12 9.34
C TYR A 167 -0.71 9.02 8.55
N THR A 168 0.32 9.72 9.02
CA THR A 168 1.66 9.65 8.44
C THR A 168 2.48 8.64 9.23
N VAL A 169 2.99 7.62 8.54
CA VAL A 169 3.92 6.63 9.10
C VAL A 169 5.28 6.83 8.46
N THR A 170 6.26 7.28 9.25
CA THR A 170 7.64 7.43 8.78
C THR A 170 8.47 6.24 9.25
N TYR A 171 8.95 5.44 8.30
CA TYR A 171 9.85 4.32 8.55
C TYR A 171 11.30 4.79 8.47
N TYR A 172 12.15 4.31 9.39
CA TYR A 172 13.57 4.64 9.49
C TYR A 172 14.39 3.36 9.50
N ALA A 173 15.38 3.26 8.61
CA ALA A 173 16.36 2.19 8.61
C ALA A 173 17.77 2.78 8.79
N GLN A 174 18.56 2.18 9.66
CA GLN A 174 19.91 2.65 9.97
C GLN A 174 20.96 1.53 9.97
N ASN A 175 22.10 1.78 9.34
CA ASN A 175 23.25 0.88 9.33
C ASN A 175 24.54 1.71 9.23
N SER A 176 25.56 1.36 10.01
CA SER A 176 26.88 2.01 9.97
C SER A 176 26.84 3.55 10.12
N GLY A 177 25.88 4.08 10.88
CA GLY A 177 25.70 5.51 11.11
C GLY A 177 24.96 6.26 9.99
N LEU A 178 24.56 5.57 8.92
CA LEU A 178 23.76 6.11 7.83
C LEU A 178 22.28 5.76 8.04
N ILE A 179 21.39 6.68 7.65
CA ILE A 179 19.94 6.57 7.87
C ILE A 179 19.20 6.82 6.57
N THR A 180 18.20 5.99 6.29
CA THR A 180 17.17 6.22 5.27
C THR A 180 15.82 6.32 5.95
N ASN A 181 14.96 7.21 5.47
CA ASN A 181 13.56 7.22 5.86
C ASN A 181 12.63 7.24 4.64
N VAL A 182 11.47 6.61 4.78
CA VAL A 182 10.40 6.58 3.78
C VAL A 182 9.08 6.84 4.50
N VAL A 183 8.20 7.59 3.84
CA VAL A 183 6.88 7.94 4.38
C VAL A 183 5.82 7.12 3.67
N ARG A 184 4.88 6.59 4.45
CA ARG A 184 3.61 5.99 4.02
C ARG A 184 2.45 6.80 4.61
N THR A 185 1.43 7.05 3.81
CA THR A 185 0.14 7.56 4.29
C THR A 185 -0.83 6.41 4.49
N ILE A 186 -1.45 6.33 5.67
CA ILE A 186 -2.61 5.48 5.93
C ILE A 186 -3.85 6.38 5.95
N SER A 187 -4.70 6.25 4.94
CA SER A 187 -5.96 6.99 4.85
C SER A 187 -7.10 6.12 5.35
N ILE A 188 -7.69 6.50 6.47
CA ILE A 188 -8.92 5.87 6.98
C ILE A 188 -10.09 6.67 6.46
N VAL A 189 -10.84 6.06 5.55
CA VAL A 189 -11.92 6.73 4.83
C VAL A 189 -13.23 6.01 5.03
N ILE A 190 -14.28 6.75 4.71
CA ILE A 190 -15.61 6.19 4.57
C ILE A 190 -15.63 5.38 3.26
N PRO A 191 -16.17 4.14 3.25
CA PRO A 191 -16.34 3.38 2.02
C PRO A 191 -17.11 4.19 0.97
N PRO A 192 -16.80 4.01 -0.33
CA PRO A 192 -17.57 4.67 -1.38
C PRO A 192 -19.04 4.28 -1.26
N PHE A 193 -19.90 5.21 -1.64
CA PHE A 193 -21.35 5.02 -1.61
C PHE A 193 -21.74 3.91 -2.58
N ASP A 194 -22.08 2.74 -2.06
CA ASP A 194 -22.50 1.59 -2.84
C ASP A 194 -23.83 1.02 -2.32
N THR A 195 -24.37 0.07 -3.06
CA THR A 195 -25.61 -0.63 -2.72
C THR A 195 -25.33 -2.10 -2.45
N ASN A 196 -24.17 -2.44 -1.88
CA ASN A 196 -23.71 -3.82 -1.78
C ASN A 196 -24.73 -4.73 -1.06
N TYR A 197 -25.38 -4.26 0.00
CA TYR A 197 -26.39 -5.05 0.71
C TYR A 197 -27.64 -5.27 -0.14
N THR A 198 -28.11 -4.26 -0.86
CA THR A 198 -29.19 -4.41 -1.84
C THR A 198 -28.78 -5.32 -3.00
N ASP A 199 -27.52 -5.22 -3.44
CA ASP A 199 -26.93 -5.99 -4.52
C ASP A 199 -26.72 -7.45 -4.13
N GLU A 200 -26.64 -7.80 -2.85
CA GLU A 200 -26.53 -9.17 -2.37
C GLU A 200 -27.90 -9.79 -2.02
N LEU A 201 -28.86 -8.96 -1.60
CA LEU A 201 -30.17 -9.42 -1.15
C LEU A 201 -31.12 -9.72 -2.33
N ARG A 202 -31.80 -10.88 -2.30
CA ARG A 202 -32.76 -11.30 -3.34
C ARG A 202 -34.09 -11.72 -2.76
N LEU A 203 -35.16 -11.40 -3.49
CA LEU A 203 -36.50 -11.87 -3.15
C LEU A 203 -36.59 -13.37 -3.38
N THR A 204 -36.81 -14.14 -2.32
CA THR A 204 -36.94 -15.60 -2.38
C THR A 204 -38.39 -16.07 -2.44
N ALA A 205 -39.34 -15.22 -2.02
CA ALA A 205 -40.76 -15.55 -1.98
C ALA A 205 -41.38 -15.57 -3.39
N SER A 206 -42.12 -16.64 -3.71
CA SER A 206 -42.86 -16.73 -4.97
C SER A 206 -44.01 -15.72 -5.01
N TYR A 207 -44.02 -14.86 -6.03
CA TYR A 207 -45.01 -13.81 -6.24
C TYR A 207 -45.84 -13.96 -7.53
N ALA A 208 -45.42 -14.83 -8.45
CA ALA A 208 -46.08 -15.00 -9.74
C ALA A 208 -47.57 -15.33 -9.55
N THR A 209 -48.44 -14.62 -10.28
CA THR A 209 -49.92 -14.75 -10.26
C THR A 209 -50.62 -14.38 -8.94
N LYS A 210 -49.89 -13.95 -7.91
CA LYS A 210 -50.47 -13.55 -6.62
C LYS A 210 -50.89 -12.09 -6.60
N SER A 211 -51.91 -11.80 -5.81
CA SER A 211 -52.35 -10.44 -5.49
C SER A 211 -51.67 -9.97 -4.22
N PHE A 212 -51.09 -8.77 -4.24
CA PHE A 212 -50.62 -8.15 -3.00
C PHE A 212 -51.77 -7.94 -2.02
N ILE A 213 -52.94 -7.51 -2.50
CA ILE A 213 -54.11 -7.26 -1.64
C ILE A 213 -54.58 -8.54 -0.92
N ASN A 214 -54.72 -9.64 -1.65
CA ASN A 214 -55.29 -10.88 -1.10
C ASN A 214 -54.26 -11.81 -0.46
N ASP A 215 -53.09 -11.95 -1.08
CA ASP A 215 -52.07 -12.95 -0.71
C ASP A 215 -50.88 -12.33 0.03
N GLY A 216 -50.81 -11.01 0.06
CA GLY A 216 -49.77 -10.27 0.75
C GLY A 216 -48.44 -10.16 0.04
N ILE A 217 -48.34 -10.71 -1.17
CA ILE A 217 -47.23 -10.52 -2.08
C ILE A 217 -47.76 -10.53 -3.52
N GLY A 218 -47.28 -9.64 -4.39
CA GLY A 218 -47.74 -9.61 -5.77
C GLY A 218 -47.14 -8.49 -6.60
N GLU A 219 -47.24 -8.63 -7.93
CA GLU A 219 -46.86 -7.57 -8.86
C GLU A 219 -47.87 -6.42 -8.79
N VAL A 220 -47.35 -5.19 -8.91
CA VAL A 220 -48.15 -3.96 -8.87
C VAL A 220 -47.70 -2.97 -9.94
N GLU A 221 -48.56 -2.02 -10.27
CA GLU A 221 -48.23 -0.86 -11.09
C GLU A 221 -48.19 0.39 -10.22
N VAL A 222 -47.16 1.23 -10.37
CA VAL A 222 -47.14 2.56 -9.76
C VAL A 222 -48.26 3.41 -10.36
N THR A 223 -48.96 4.17 -9.53
CA THR A 223 -49.98 5.13 -9.97
C THR A 223 -49.58 6.57 -9.71
N THR A 224 -49.11 6.88 -8.50
CA THR A 224 -48.62 8.21 -8.13
C THR A 224 -47.58 8.11 -7.02
N PHE A 225 -46.53 8.92 -7.13
CA PHE A 225 -45.49 9.06 -6.10
C PHE A 225 -45.93 10.08 -5.04
N THR A 226 -45.67 9.78 -3.76
CA THR A 226 -45.94 10.71 -2.65
C THR A 226 -44.63 11.29 -2.13
N ASP A 227 -43.73 10.48 -1.59
CA ASP A 227 -42.42 10.89 -1.06
C ASP A 227 -41.42 9.71 -1.06
N GLY A 228 -40.34 9.83 -0.28
CA GLY A 228 -39.26 8.85 -0.21
C GLY A 228 -39.62 7.51 0.43
N ASP A 229 -40.74 7.41 1.16
CA ASP A 229 -41.17 6.16 1.79
C ASP A 229 -42.67 5.85 1.59
N THR A 230 -43.35 6.63 0.76
CA THR A 230 -44.76 6.46 0.45
C THR A 230 -45.01 6.55 -1.05
N THR A 231 -45.67 5.53 -1.62
CA THR A 231 -46.09 5.48 -3.04
C THR A 231 -47.47 4.85 -3.17
N ASN A 232 -48.22 5.26 -4.19
CA ASN A 232 -49.55 4.72 -4.49
C ASN A 232 -49.45 3.73 -5.64
N PHE A 233 -50.07 2.57 -5.46
CA PHE A 233 -50.00 1.45 -6.39
C PHE A 233 -51.39 1.00 -6.83
N LYS A 234 -51.42 0.22 -7.90
CA LYS A 234 -52.56 -0.56 -8.35
C LYS A 234 -52.14 -2.03 -8.38
N ASP A 235 -52.90 -2.88 -7.71
CA ASP A 235 -52.65 -4.33 -7.68
C ASP A 235 -52.95 -4.93 -9.06
N SER A 236 -51.99 -5.69 -9.62
CA SER A 236 -52.10 -6.18 -11.00
C SER A 236 -53.13 -7.30 -11.19
N VAL A 237 -53.62 -7.91 -10.10
CA VAL A 237 -54.62 -8.97 -10.14
C VAL A 237 -56.03 -8.43 -9.89
N THR A 238 -56.21 -7.64 -8.85
CA THR A 238 -57.51 -7.11 -8.42
C THR A 238 -57.86 -5.77 -9.05
N GLY A 239 -56.87 -5.02 -9.54
CA GLY A 239 -57.05 -3.66 -10.05
C GLY A 239 -57.28 -2.59 -8.97
N THR A 240 -57.22 -2.98 -7.68
CA THR A 240 -57.43 -2.08 -6.54
C THR A 240 -56.30 -1.06 -6.44
N ARG A 241 -56.63 0.22 -6.25
CA ARG A 241 -55.66 1.28 -5.95
C ARG A 241 -55.53 1.48 -4.45
N PHE A 242 -54.30 1.66 -3.97
CA PHE A 242 -54.00 1.79 -2.56
C PHE A 242 -52.67 2.53 -2.34
N THR A 243 -52.52 3.11 -1.14
CA THR A 243 -51.29 3.77 -0.70
C THR A 243 -50.45 2.79 0.10
N VAL A 244 -49.13 2.82 -0.09
CA VAL A 244 -48.17 1.97 0.62
C VAL A 244 -47.18 2.84 1.38
N ARG A 245 -46.98 2.55 2.67
CA ARG A 245 -45.85 3.04 3.49
C ARG A 245 -44.79 1.95 3.53
N TYR A 246 -43.55 2.33 3.23
CA TYR A 246 -42.43 1.42 3.08
C TYR A 246 -42.01 0.94 4.48
N LEU A 247 -41.87 -0.38 4.64
CA LEU A 247 -41.39 -1.00 5.87
C LEU A 247 -39.91 -0.72 6.12
N GLY A 248 -39.50 -0.72 7.39
CA GLY A 248 -38.09 -0.66 7.78
C GLY A 248 -37.40 0.70 7.62
N ILE A 249 -38.09 1.73 7.12
CA ILE A 249 -37.51 3.04 6.86
C ILE A 249 -38.38 4.22 7.28
N ASP A 250 -37.74 5.37 7.44
CA ASP A 250 -38.37 6.68 7.56
C ASP A 250 -37.60 7.69 6.71
N ALA A 251 -38.23 8.25 5.69
CA ALA A 251 -37.62 9.22 4.77
C ALA A 251 -38.01 10.65 5.16
N PRO A 252 -37.16 11.66 4.88
CA PRO A 252 -37.56 13.05 5.06
C PRO A 252 -38.80 13.41 4.21
N GLU A 253 -39.70 14.20 4.77
CA GLU A 253 -40.97 14.56 4.14
C GLU A 253 -40.78 15.42 2.87
N ALA A 254 -41.61 15.21 1.86
CA ALA A 254 -41.54 15.89 0.56
C ALA A 254 -42.87 16.45 0.05
N THR A 255 -43.87 16.60 0.92
CA THR A 255 -45.24 16.97 0.54
C THR A 255 -45.77 18.18 1.32
N SER A 256 -46.57 17.99 2.37
CA SER A 256 -47.11 19.09 3.20
C SER A 256 -46.04 19.75 4.06
N LYS A 257 -44.96 19.02 4.33
CA LYS A 257 -43.73 19.48 4.93
C LYS A 257 -42.62 19.09 3.96
N TYR A 258 -41.70 20.01 3.72
CA TYR A 258 -40.48 19.74 2.96
C TYR A 258 -39.35 19.72 3.98
N ASP A 259 -38.76 18.55 4.18
CA ASP A 259 -37.54 18.41 4.95
C ASP A 259 -36.32 18.39 4.00
N PRO A 260 -35.13 18.79 4.47
CA PRO A 260 -33.90 18.60 3.72
C PRO A 260 -33.78 17.17 3.20
N TRP A 261 -33.32 17.03 1.96
CA TRP A 261 -33.18 15.77 1.23
C TRP A 261 -34.49 15.05 0.86
N GLY A 262 -35.66 15.49 1.34
CA GLY A 262 -36.95 14.82 1.09
C GLY A 262 -37.33 14.76 -0.39
N ILE A 263 -37.21 15.89 -1.11
CA ILE A 263 -37.48 15.92 -2.56
C ILE A 263 -36.53 14.99 -3.33
N LYS A 264 -35.25 14.93 -2.93
CA LYS A 264 -34.26 14.06 -3.57
C LYS A 264 -34.54 12.58 -3.29
N ALA A 265 -34.95 12.23 -2.07
CA ALA A 265 -35.40 10.88 -1.73
C ALA A 265 -36.62 10.46 -2.57
N ALA A 266 -37.62 11.34 -2.69
CA ALA A 266 -38.80 11.10 -3.52
C ALA A 266 -38.45 10.95 -5.01
N ASN A 267 -37.51 11.75 -5.52
CA ASN A 267 -37.03 11.64 -6.89
C ASN A 267 -36.26 10.33 -7.13
N PHE A 268 -35.47 9.87 -6.16
CA PHE A 268 -34.78 8.59 -6.23
C PHE A 268 -35.77 7.42 -6.33
N VAL A 269 -36.81 7.40 -5.49
CA VAL A 269 -37.90 6.41 -5.58
C VAL A 269 -38.55 6.44 -6.96
N ARG A 270 -38.85 7.63 -7.48
CA ARG A 270 -39.42 7.79 -8.82
C ARG A 270 -38.53 7.19 -9.90
N GLU A 271 -37.24 7.54 -9.89
CA GLU A 271 -36.28 7.05 -10.88
C GLU A 271 -36.17 5.52 -10.87
N GLN A 272 -36.05 4.90 -9.69
CA GLN A 272 -35.91 3.44 -9.60
C GLN A 272 -37.19 2.72 -10.05
N LEU A 273 -38.37 3.20 -9.65
CA LEU A 273 -39.62 2.53 -10.00
C LEU A 273 -40.07 2.82 -11.44
N ASP A 274 -39.82 4.01 -11.99
CA ASP A 274 -40.10 4.31 -13.41
C ASP A 274 -39.16 3.53 -14.35
N GLY A 275 -37.92 3.25 -13.91
CA GLY A 275 -36.94 2.45 -14.64
C GLY A 275 -37.06 0.94 -14.44
N ALA A 276 -37.97 0.47 -13.58
CA ALA A 276 -38.09 -0.93 -13.23
C ALA A 276 -38.78 -1.76 -14.32
N GLU A 277 -38.28 -2.97 -14.55
CA GLU A 277 -38.98 -3.96 -15.38
C GLU A 277 -40.29 -4.42 -14.72
N LYS A 278 -40.27 -4.53 -13.39
CA LYS A 278 -41.40 -4.93 -12.54
C LYS A 278 -41.29 -4.33 -11.15
N VAL A 279 -42.43 -4.12 -10.50
CA VAL A 279 -42.50 -3.79 -9.07
C VAL A 279 -43.31 -4.86 -8.35
N ILE A 280 -42.77 -5.35 -7.23
CA ILE A 280 -43.36 -6.39 -6.40
C ILE A 280 -43.45 -5.85 -4.97
N LEU A 281 -44.62 -5.97 -4.36
CA LEU A 281 -44.80 -5.66 -2.95
C LEU A 281 -44.82 -6.96 -2.16
N GLN A 282 -44.16 -6.98 -1.01
CA GLN A 282 -44.22 -8.07 -0.02
C GLN A 282 -44.55 -7.46 1.33
N ALA A 283 -45.67 -7.84 1.93
CA ALA A 283 -45.96 -7.39 3.29
C ALA A 283 -45.31 -8.29 4.32
N GLU A 284 -45.24 -7.76 5.53
CA GLU A 284 -44.82 -8.47 6.72
C GLU A 284 -45.52 -7.86 7.93
N GLY A 285 -45.93 -8.71 8.88
CA GLY A 285 -46.69 -8.28 10.04
C GLY A 285 -48.08 -7.75 9.66
N GLU A 286 -48.46 -6.62 10.28
CA GLU A 286 -49.75 -5.97 10.03
C GLU A 286 -49.87 -5.52 8.57
N ARG A 287 -51.07 -5.70 8.01
CA ARG A 287 -51.34 -5.40 6.59
C ARG A 287 -51.37 -3.90 6.31
N THR A 288 -51.77 -3.12 7.30
CA THR A 288 -51.98 -1.68 7.19
C THR A 288 -51.57 -0.98 8.48
N ASP A 289 -51.17 0.28 8.37
CA ASP A 289 -50.97 1.14 9.53
C ASP A 289 -52.29 1.75 10.05
N GLY A 290 -52.20 2.55 11.12
CA GLY A 290 -53.36 3.26 11.70
C GLY A 290 -53.99 4.32 10.79
N ASN A 291 -53.35 4.66 9.66
CA ASN A 291 -53.85 5.59 8.65
C ASN A 291 -54.42 4.85 7.42
N ASN A 292 -54.60 3.53 7.50
CA ASN A 292 -55.05 2.65 6.41
C ASN A 292 -54.12 2.62 5.19
N ARG A 293 -52.83 3.00 5.33
CA ARG A 293 -51.83 2.74 4.30
C ARG A 293 -51.38 1.29 4.43
N TYR A 294 -51.24 0.59 3.31
CA TYR A 294 -50.66 -0.74 3.32
C TYR A 294 -49.17 -0.68 3.68
N LEU A 295 -48.67 -1.72 4.35
CA LEU A 295 -47.26 -1.83 4.73
C LEU A 295 -46.57 -2.84 3.82
N ALA A 296 -45.45 -2.46 3.21
CA ALA A 296 -44.72 -3.35 2.32
C ALA A 296 -43.20 -3.10 2.26
N TRP A 297 -42.48 -4.20 2.04
CA TRP A 297 -41.18 -4.24 1.39
C TRP A 297 -41.39 -4.06 -0.12
N VAL A 298 -40.76 -3.05 -0.69
CA VAL A 298 -40.92 -2.68 -2.09
C VAL A 298 -39.73 -3.19 -2.88
N TRP A 299 -40.00 -4.20 -3.69
CA TRP A 299 -39.02 -4.80 -4.58
C TRP A 299 -39.22 -4.27 -6.00
N TYR A 300 -38.12 -4.08 -6.71
CA TYR A 300 -38.17 -3.83 -8.14
C TYR A 300 -37.19 -4.75 -8.88
N VAL A 301 -37.47 -4.99 -10.16
CA VAL A 301 -36.61 -5.78 -11.04
C VAL A 301 -35.86 -4.85 -11.97
N LYS A 302 -34.54 -5.02 -12.01
CA LYS A 302 -33.63 -4.31 -12.92
C LYS A 302 -32.56 -5.29 -13.39
N ASP A 303 -32.32 -5.32 -14.69
CA ASP A 303 -31.37 -6.25 -15.33
C ASP A 303 -31.65 -7.71 -14.96
N GLY A 304 -32.94 -8.07 -14.88
CA GLY A 304 -33.41 -9.40 -14.47
C GLY A 304 -33.19 -9.78 -13.00
N LEU A 305 -32.70 -8.87 -12.15
CA LEU A 305 -32.45 -9.11 -10.73
C LEU A 305 -33.41 -8.29 -9.85
N THR A 306 -33.86 -8.87 -8.74
CA THR A 306 -34.69 -8.18 -7.74
C THR A 306 -33.81 -7.36 -6.79
N ARG A 307 -34.23 -6.12 -6.51
CA ARG A 307 -33.59 -5.19 -5.56
C ARG A 307 -34.62 -4.68 -4.55
N LEU A 308 -34.26 -4.61 -3.28
CA LEU A 308 -35.13 -4.10 -2.21
C LEU A 308 -34.96 -2.59 -2.07
N LEU A 309 -35.90 -1.80 -2.60
CA LEU A 309 -35.81 -0.34 -2.62
C LEU A 309 -35.75 0.27 -1.21
N ASN A 310 -36.42 -0.36 -0.23
CA ASN A 310 -36.38 0.09 1.16
C ASN A 310 -34.94 0.08 1.72
N LEU A 311 -34.19 -0.98 1.44
CA LEU A 311 -32.79 -1.11 1.87
C LEU A 311 -31.89 -0.18 1.07
N GLU A 312 -32.15 -0.06 -0.22
CA GLU A 312 -31.39 0.85 -1.09
C GLU A 312 -31.53 2.31 -0.66
N LEU A 313 -32.70 2.74 -0.18
CA LEU A 313 -32.89 4.08 0.39
C LEU A 313 -32.05 4.31 1.66
N VAL A 314 -31.87 3.26 2.47
CA VAL A 314 -30.99 3.30 3.64
C VAL A 314 -29.55 3.41 3.20
N GLU A 315 -29.07 2.50 2.35
CA GLU A 315 -27.70 2.55 1.79
C GLU A 315 -27.43 3.88 1.08
N GLN A 316 -28.48 4.45 0.47
CA GLN A 316 -28.38 5.71 -0.22
C GLN A 316 -28.48 6.96 0.69
N ALA A 317 -28.53 6.79 2.02
CA ALA A 317 -28.71 7.87 3.00
C ALA A 317 -29.91 8.78 2.69
N TYR A 318 -30.96 8.23 2.06
CA TYR A 318 -32.22 8.93 1.79
C TYR A 318 -33.29 8.63 2.83
N ALA A 319 -33.11 7.58 3.62
CA ALA A 319 -34.01 7.25 4.72
C ALA A 319 -33.26 6.69 5.93
N TRP A 320 -33.75 6.99 7.13
CA TRP A 320 -33.31 6.33 8.36
C TRP A 320 -33.89 4.92 8.44
N THR A 321 -33.17 4.00 9.07
CA THR A 321 -33.74 2.72 9.49
C THR A 321 -34.78 2.95 10.58
N SER A 322 -36.02 2.51 10.36
CA SER A 322 -37.11 2.68 11.33
C SER A 322 -38.09 1.52 11.24
N GLY A 323 -38.31 0.82 12.36
CA GLY A 323 -39.23 -0.34 12.40
C GLY A 323 -38.74 -1.58 11.64
N ALA A 324 -37.43 -1.73 11.44
CA ALA A 324 -36.83 -2.94 10.84
C ALA A 324 -36.49 -4.04 11.87
N VAL A 325 -36.51 -3.73 13.17
CA VAL A 325 -36.27 -4.70 14.26
C VAL A 325 -37.39 -5.73 14.30
N ASP A 326 -37.04 -6.98 14.60
CA ASP A 326 -37.93 -8.16 14.62
C ASP A 326 -38.54 -8.48 13.24
N THR A 327 -37.98 -7.96 12.15
CA THR A 327 -38.40 -8.29 10.78
C THR A 327 -37.45 -9.27 10.10
N GLN A 328 -37.88 -9.88 9.00
CA GLN A 328 -37.06 -10.81 8.22
C GLN A 328 -35.78 -10.16 7.65
N TYR A 329 -35.71 -8.83 7.58
CA TYR A 329 -34.56 -8.06 7.09
C TYR A 329 -33.83 -7.29 8.20
N GLU A 330 -34.11 -7.55 9.48
CA GLU A 330 -33.50 -6.83 10.62
C GLU A 330 -31.99 -6.73 10.48
N ASN A 331 -31.29 -7.87 10.37
CA ASN A 331 -29.83 -7.90 10.40
C ASN A 331 -29.20 -7.05 9.27
N VAL A 332 -29.75 -7.13 8.05
CA VAL A 332 -29.21 -6.38 6.91
C VAL A 332 -29.48 -4.88 7.05
N PHE A 333 -30.66 -4.48 7.55
CA PHE A 333 -30.96 -3.07 7.83
C PHE A 333 -30.10 -2.52 8.97
N THR A 334 -29.88 -3.29 10.04
CA THR A 334 -29.03 -2.88 11.17
C THR A 334 -27.61 -2.58 10.71
N VAL A 335 -27.03 -3.47 9.89
CA VAL A 335 -25.66 -3.29 9.40
C VAL A 335 -25.60 -2.14 8.38
N ALA A 336 -26.43 -2.18 7.33
CA ALA A 336 -26.42 -1.16 6.28
C ALA A 336 -26.71 0.24 6.82
N GLY A 337 -27.67 0.39 7.74
CA GLY A 337 -27.99 1.67 8.35
C GLY A 337 -26.85 2.24 9.19
N ALA A 338 -26.16 1.39 9.95
CA ALA A 338 -25.04 1.83 10.76
C ALA A 338 -23.80 2.15 9.89
N GLU A 339 -23.54 1.41 8.80
CA GLU A 339 -22.51 1.76 7.79
C GLU A 339 -22.79 3.09 7.11
N THR A 340 -24.02 3.26 6.66
CA THR A 340 -24.44 4.51 6.02
C THR A 340 -24.32 5.69 6.99
N GLN A 341 -24.68 5.51 8.27
CA GLN A 341 -24.55 6.58 9.26
C GLN A 341 -23.10 7.07 9.42
N LEU A 342 -22.11 6.17 9.38
CA LEU A 342 -20.70 6.55 9.45
C LEU A 342 -20.25 7.42 8.27
N THR A 343 -20.97 7.36 7.14
CA THR A 343 -20.63 8.17 5.97
C THR A 343 -20.85 9.67 6.18
N GLY A 344 -21.70 10.06 7.14
CA GLY A 344 -22.10 11.45 7.33
C GLY A 344 -22.77 12.09 6.11
N LYS A 345 -23.19 11.28 5.12
CA LYS A 345 -23.79 11.77 3.87
C LYS A 345 -25.26 12.11 4.03
N ARG A 346 -25.73 13.05 3.21
CA ARG A 346 -27.13 13.49 3.15
C ARG A 346 -27.73 13.69 4.55
N ILE A 347 -28.74 12.89 4.92
CA ILE A 347 -29.47 12.98 6.18
C ILE A 347 -28.61 12.75 7.43
N TYR A 348 -27.38 12.23 7.29
CA TYR A 348 -26.47 11.97 8.40
C TYR A 348 -25.46 13.08 8.68
N GLY A 349 -25.34 14.11 7.85
CA GLY A 349 -24.38 15.19 8.13
C GLY A 349 -24.14 16.24 7.04
N GLU A 350 -24.68 16.08 5.83
CA GLU A 350 -24.51 17.07 4.76
C GLU A 350 -25.65 18.10 4.76
N VAL A 351 -25.30 19.34 4.47
CA VAL A 351 -26.27 20.40 4.17
C VAL A 351 -26.86 20.11 2.80
N ASP A 352 -28.19 20.04 2.68
CA ASP A 352 -28.83 19.89 1.38
C ASP A 352 -28.64 21.19 0.58
N PRO A 353 -27.86 21.18 -0.53
CA PRO A 353 -27.59 22.39 -1.28
C PRO A 353 -28.84 22.98 -1.96
N ASP A 354 -29.91 22.19 -2.11
CA ASP A 354 -31.15 22.59 -2.79
C ASP A 354 -32.28 22.94 -1.82
N TYR A 355 -32.02 22.90 -0.51
CA TYR A 355 -33.00 23.24 0.52
C TYR A 355 -32.82 24.66 1.04
N ASP A 356 -33.91 25.42 1.15
CA ASP A 356 -33.90 26.76 1.75
C ASP A 356 -34.02 26.68 3.27
N TYR A 357 -32.89 26.88 3.97
CA TYR A 357 -32.82 26.92 5.42
C TYR A 357 -33.16 28.30 6.02
N SER A 358 -33.48 29.30 5.19
CA SER A 358 -33.80 30.63 5.70
C SER A 358 -35.14 30.62 6.45
N THR A 359 -35.16 31.23 7.63
CA THR A 359 -36.41 31.46 8.39
C THR A 359 -37.14 32.72 7.95
N ALA A 360 -36.60 33.42 6.94
CA ALA A 360 -37.18 34.62 6.37
C ALA A 360 -38.27 34.22 5.37
N GLY A 361 -39.45 33.86 5.88
CA GLY A 361 -40.62 33.70 5.03
C GLY A 361 -40.82 34.98 4.22
N THR A 362 -40.65 34.91 2.90
CA THR A 362 -41.05 36.02 2.03
C THR A 362 -42.58 36.04 2.08
N PRO A 363 -43.22 37.11 2.60
CA PRO A 363 -44.68 37.17 2.61
C PRO A 363 -45.16 37.11 1.16
N ILE A 364 -45.89 36.04 0.81
CA ILE A 364 -46.60 36.00 -0.46
C ILE A 364 -47.76 36.99 -0.30
N ALA A 365 -47.73 38.07 -1.07
CA ALA A 365 -48.89 38.96 -1.15
C ALA A 365 -50.07 38.15 -1.68
N ILE A 366 -51.11 38.02 -0.86
CA ILE A 366 -52.40 37.42 -1.22
C ILE A 366 -53.18 38.33 -2.16
#